data_AF-A0A6P0Z1M6-F1
#
_entry.id   AF-A0A6P0Z1M6-F1
#
_cell.length_a   1.000
_cell.length_b   1.000
_cell.length_c   1.000
_cell.angle_alpha   90.00
_cell.angle_beta   90.00
_cell.angle_gamma   90.00
#
_symmetry.space_group_name_H-M   'P 1'
#
loop_
_entity.id
_entity.type
_entity.pdbx_description
1 polymer ?
#
loop_
_entity_poly.entity_id
_entity_poly.type
_entity_poly.pdbx_seq_one_letter_code
_entity_poly.pdbx_strand_id
1 'polypeptide(L)'
;MGVNLEIIKARLPGYQGLQCLKIDEFGRIRAIAPMEVGAIQDNSTLYGDEEESRLNINQLTTIDVAGDWVSLGGVDLQINGALGLAFTDVEREDIECLHEICQFLWRQGIDAFVPTLVTTSTQKIKRSLSVFAD
;
A
#
# COMPACT_ATOMS: atom_id res chain seq x y z
N MET A 1 14.69 -2.68 -9.11
CA MET A 1 14.14 -3.90 -9.76
C MET A 1 12.99 -4.34 -8.91
N GLY A 2 11.76 -4.29 -9.44
CA GLY A 2 10.64 -4.88 -8.73
C GLY A 2 10.64 -6.40 -8.89
N VAL A 3 9.81 -7.06 -8.09
CA VAL A 3 9.59 -8.50 -8.18
C VAL A 3 8.14 -8.74 -8.58
N ASN A 4 7.88 -9.81 -9.32
CA ASN A 4 6.51 -10.25 -9.49
C ASN A 4 6.06 -10.86 -8.15
N LEU A 5 4.95 -10.37 -7.62
CA LEU A 5 4.45 -10.74 -6.30
C LEU A 5 3.11 -11.45 -6.44
N GLU A 6 2.95 -12.55 -5.72
CA GLU A 6 1.69 -13.26 -5.57
C GLU A 6 1.26 -13.23 -4.10
N ILE A 7 0.10 -12.66 -3.80
CA ILE A 7 -0.48 -12.65 -2.46
C ILE A 7 -1.60 -13.69 -2.43
N ILE A 8 -1.49 -14.69 -1.56
CA ILE A 8 -2.43 -15.80 -1.47
C ILE A 8 -3.16 -15.82 -0.13
N LYS A 9 -4.31 -16.48 -0.11
CA LYS A 9 -5.22 -16.60 1.04
C LYS A 9 -5.67 -15.25 1.58
N ALA A 10 -5.83 -14.25 0.73
CA ALA A 10 -6.28 -12.92 1.13
C ALA A 10 -7.82 -12.83 1.13
N ARG A 11 -8.39 -12.12 2.10
CA ARG A 11 -9.76 -11.60 2.00
C ARG A 11 -9.70 -10.19 1.43
N LEU A 12 -10.52 -9.91 0.41
CA LEU A 12 -10.57 -8.61 -0.24
C LEU A 12 -11.94 -7.95 -0.07
N PRO A 13 -12.02 -6.64 0.19
CA PRO A 13 -13.28 -5.91 0.18
C PRO A 13 -14.03 -6.10 -1.15
N GLY A 14 -15.30 -6.51 -1.08
CA GLY A 14 -16.14 -6.75 -2.28
C GLY A 14 -16.00 -8.13 -2.93
N TYR A 15 -15.10 -9.00 -2.45
CA TYR A 15 -14.95 -10.37 -2.95
C TYR A 15 -15.46 -11.39 -1.93
N GLN A 16 -15.91 -12.55 -2.42
CA GLN A 16 -16.34 -13.67 -1.57
C GLN A 16 -15.25 -14.75 -1.48
N GLY A 17 -15.00 -15.26 -0.28
CA GLY A 17 -13.98 -16.29 -0.06
C GLY A 17 -12.55 -15.76 -0.18
N LEU A 18 -11.58 -16.68 -0.14
CA LEU A 18 -10.16 -16.35 -0.24
C LEU A 18 -9.77 -16.09 -1.69
N GLN A 19 -8.91 -15.09 -1.90
CA GLN A 19 -8.42 -14.66 -3.20
C GLN A 19 -6.91 -14.84 -3.32
N CYS A 20 -6.45 -14.94 -4.56
CA CYS A 20 -5.06 -14.79 -4.98
C CYS A 20 -4.93 -13.50 -5.80
N LEU A 21 -3.92 -12.69 -5.51
CA LEU A 21 -3.59 -11.46 -6.21
C LEU A 21 -2.25 -11.61 -6.90
N LYS A 22 -2.17 -11.30 -8.19
CA LYS A 22 -0.92 -11.21 -8.94
C LYS A 22 -0.56 -9.75 -9.18
N ILE A 23 0.63 -9.36 -8.74
CA ILE A 23 1.16 -8.00 -8.82
C ILE A 23 2.46 -8.06 -9.62
N ASP A 24 2.61 -7.16 -10.58
CA ASP A 24 3.84 -7.11 -11.39
C ASP A 24 5.00 -6.39 -10.69
N GLU A 25 6.16 -6.39 -11.33
CA GLU A 25 7.34 -5.66 -10.83
C GLU A 25 7.16 -4.13 -10.73
N PHE A 26 6.09 -3.56 -11.29
CA PHE A 26 5.76 -2.13 -11.17
C PHE A 26 4.74 -1.86 -10.05
N GLY A 27 4.38 -2.87 -9.26
CA GLY A 27 3.39 -2.75 -8.19
C GLY A 27 1.94 -2.71 -8.69
N ARG A 28 1.68 -3.07 -9.94
CA ARG A 28 0.33 -3.05 -10.53
C ARG A 28 -0.36 -4.39 -10.32
N ILE A 29 -1.58 -4.36 -9.83
CA ILE A 29 -2.45 -5.54 -9.77
C ILE A 29 -2.77 -5.97 -11.21
N ARG A 30 -2.36 -7.18 -11.58
CA ARG A 30 -2.60 -7.78 -12.90
C ARG A 30 -3.79 -8.72 -12.92
N ALA A 31 -4.03 -9.44 -11.83
CA ALA A 31 -5.17 -10.32 -11.70
C ALA A 31 -5.59 -10.49 -10.24
N ILE A 32 -6.88 -10.71 -10.03
CA ILE A 32 -7.47 -11.19 -8.78
C ILE A 32 -8.32 -12.40 -9.15
N ALA A 33 -8.11 -13.52 -8.47
CA ALA A 33 -8.84 -14.76 -8.73
C ALA A 33 -9.25 -15.44 -7.41
N PRO A 34 -10.43 -16.09 -7.36
CA PRO A 34 -10.79 -16.93 -6.23
C PRO A 34 -9.78 -18.08 -6.04
N MET A 35 -9.43 -18.38 -4.80
CA MET A 35 -8.72 -19.61 -4.48
C MET A 35 -9.75 -20.73 -4.35
N GLU A 36 -9.88 -21.56 -5.38
CA GLU A 36 -10.63 -22.80 -5.24
C GLU A 36 -9.96 -23.68 -4.17
N VAL A 37 -10.79 -24.28 -3.30
CA VAL A 37 -10.38 -25.15 -2.20
C VAL A 37 -9.75 -26.41 -2.80
N GLY A 38 -8.46 -26.36 -3.10
CA GLY A 38 -7.71 -27.44 -3.76
C GLY A 38 -6.47 -27.01 -4.55
N ALA A 39 -6.33 -25.71 -4.86
CA ALA A 39 -5.20 -25.19 -5.66
C ALA A 39 -3.91 -24.93 -4.87
N ILE A 40 -3.86 -25.25 -3.57
CA ILE A 40 -2.61 -25.27 -2.80
C ILE A 40 -1.95 -26.63 -3.05
N GLN A 41 -1.49 -26.86 -4.26
CA GLN A 41 -0.43 -27.85 -4.45
C GLN A 41 0.88 -27.09 -4.32
N ASP A 42 1.72 -27.58 -3.41
CA ASP A 42 3.13 -27.24 -3.33
C ASP A 42 3.69 -26.95 -4.72
N ASN A 43 4.48 -25.89 -4.84
CA ASN A 43 5.19 -25.51 -6.06
C ASN A 43 6.25 -26.56 -6.52
N SER A 44 6.07 -27.84 -6.18
CA SER A 44 6.95 -28.95 -6.56
C SER A 44 6.43 -29.83 -7.70
N THR A 45 5.14 -29.80 -8.09
CA THR A 45 4.64 -30.65 -9.18
C THR A 45 3.41 -30.11 -9.90
N LEU A 46 3.54 -29.05 -10.69
CA LEU A 46 2.55 -28.68 -11.71
C LEU A 46 3.28 -28.14 -12.96
N TYR A 47 4.07 -29.00 -13.61
CA TYR A 47 4.48 -28.80 -15.00
C TYR A 47 4.03 -30.01 -15.82
N GLY A 48 2.78 -29.94 -16.26
CA GLY A 48 2.27 -30.67 -17.41
C GLY A 48 2.02 -29.66 -18.52
N ASP A 49 2.62 -29.95 -19.67
CA ASP A 49 2.46 -29.33 -20.98
C ASP A 49 3.18 -27.99 -21.26
N GLU A 50 4.06 -28.13 -22.25
CA GLU A 50 5.08 -27.24 -22.77
C GLU A 50 4.44 -26.05 -23.51
N GLU A 51 4.74 -24.81 -23.07
CA GLU A 51 5.09 -23.63 -23.90
C GLU A 51 4.93 -22.29 -23.14
N GLU A 52 4.13 -22.21 -22.07
CA GLU A 52 3.98 -20.98 -21.26
C GLU A 52 5.03 -20.84 -20.12
N SER A 53 5.87 -21.85 -19.89
CA SER A 53 6.87 -21.90 -18.81
C SER A 53 8.12 -21.02 -19.00
N ARG A 54 8.07 -19.98 -19.85
CA ARG A 54 9.20 -19.05 -20.06
C ARG A 54 9.09 -17.73 -19.31
N LEU A 55 8.06 -17.53 -18.48
CA LEU A 55 8.15 -16.52 -17.42
C LEU A 55 9.13 -17.04 -16.38
N ASN A 56 10.35 -16.49 -16.38
CA ASN A 56 11.43 -16.76 -15.43
C ASN A 56 10.90 -17.05 -14.00
N ILE A 57 10.84 -18.33 -13.64
CA ILE A 57 10.33 -18.85 -12.35
C ILE A 57 11.19 -18.34 -11.17
N ASN A 58 12.35 -17.73 -11.45
CA ASN A 58 13.33 -17.28 -10.46
C ASN A 58 13.01 -15.95 -9.75
N GLN A 59 11.85 -15.31 -9.96
CA GLN A 59 11.53 -14.02 -9.32
C GLN A 59 10.06 -13.83 -8.87
N LEU A 60 9.27 -14.91 -8.80
CA LEU A 60 7.95 -14.83 -8.18
C LEU A 60 8.10 -14.92 -6.65
N THR A 61 7.77 -13.85 -5.94
CA THR A 61 7.67 -13.87 -4.48
C THR A 61 6.24 -14.20 -4.10
N THR A 62 6.01 -15.22 -3.27
CA THR A 62 4.67 -15.55 -2.78
C THR A 62 4.55 -15.15 -1.31
N ILE A 63 3.48 -14.43 -0.96
CA ILE A 63 3.12 -14.06 0.41
C ILE A 63 1.80 -14.72 0.77
N ASP A 64 1.82 -15.61 1.75
CA ASP A 64 0.60 -16.16 2.35
C ASP A 64 0.16 -15.27 3.52
N VAL A 65 -1.00 -14.61 3.37
CA VAL A 65 -1.56 -13.73 4.42
C VAL A 65 -2.53 -14.47 5.35
N ALA A 66 -2.57 -15.80 5.31
CA ALA A 66 -3.25 -16.65 6.29
C ALA A 66 -4.75 -16.35 6.53
N GLY A 67 -5.45 -15.81 5.54
CA GLY A 67 -6.87 -15.45 5.65
C GLY A 67 -7.13 -14.01 6.12
N ASP A 68 -6.08 -13.20 6.29
CA ASP A 68 -6.20 -11.79 6.66
C ASP A 68 -6.76 -10.93 5.53
N TRP A 69 -7.23 -9.75 5.92
CA TRP A 69 -7.75 -8.76 5.00
C TRP A 69 -6.63 -7.99 4.32
N VAL A 70 -6.74 -7.87 3.00
CA VAL A 70 -5.87 -7.04 2.18
C VAL A 70 -6.73 -6.02 1.46
N SER A 71 -6.31 -4.77 1.47
CA SER A 71 -6.92 -3.68 0.72
C SER A 71 -5.83 -2.81 0.11
N LEU A 72 -6.25 -1.85 -0.73
CA LEU A 72 -5.40 -0.69 -0.98
C LEU A 72 -5.22 0.09 0.32
N GLY A 73 -4.12 0.82 0.43
CA GLY A 73 -3.93 1.72 1.56
C GLY A 73 -5.01 2.81 1.58
N GLY A 74 -5.38 3.24 2.78
CA GLY A 74 -6.36 4.30 2.98
C GLY A 74 -5.84 5.64 2.45
N VAL A 75 -6.77 6.47 1.99
CA VAL A 75 -6.51 7.86 1.64
C VAL A 75 -7.27 8.74 2.63
N ASP A 76 -6.55 9.44 3.51
CA ASP A 76 -7.16 10.33 4.48
C ASP A 76 -7.31 11.74 3.91
N LEU A 77 -8.54 12.10 3.57
CA LEU A 77 -8.84 13.41 2.98
C LEU A 77 -8.88 14.54 4.01
N GLN A 78 -8.84 14.24 5.32
CA GLN A 78 -8.95 15.25 6.35
C GLN A 78 -8.22 14.87 7.65
N ILE A 79 -6.93 15.19 7.69
CA ILE A 79 -6.10 15.09 8.90
C ILE A 79 -5.46 16.45 9.23
N ASN A 80 -5.62 16.90 10.48
CA ASN A 80 -5.17 18.23 10.93
C ASN A 80 -3.72 18.24 11.44
N GLY A 81 -3.15 17.08 11.72
CA GLY A 81 -1.84 16.90 12.34
C GLY A 81 -1.64 15.51 12.90
N ALA A 82 -0.40 15.19 13.28
CA ALA A 82 -0.01 13.91 13.88
C ALA A 82 1.27 14.09 14.71
N LEU A 83 1.57 13.12 15.58
CA LEU A 83 2.76 13.12 16.45
C LEU A 83 2.94 14.41 17.28
N GLY A 84 1.83 15.09 17.62
CA GLY A 84 1.84 16.35 18.38
C GLY A 84 2.05 17.61 17.54
N LEU A 85 2.30 17.47 16.23
CA LEU A 85 2.43 18.59 15.29
C LEU A 85 1.11 18.85 14.57
N ALA A 86 0.60 20.08 14.66
CA ALA A 86 -0.51 20.53 13.84
C ALA A 86 0.00 21.02 12.48
N PHE A 87 -0.60 20.58 11.37
CA PHE A 87 -0.20 21.00 10.01
C PHE A 87 -0.45 22.48 9.75
N THR A 88 -1.36 23.10 10.50
CA THR A 88 -1.57 24.56 10.48
C THR A 88 -0.39 25.33 11.07
N ASP A 89 0.41 24.67 11.91
CA ASP A 89 1.51 25.28 12.65
C ASP A 89 2.90 24.86 12.18
N VAL A 90 3.00 24.00 11.15
CA VAL A 90 4.26 23.53 10.57
C VAL A 90 5.19 24.66 10.11
N GLU A 91 6.47 24.50 10.41
CA GLU A 91 7.59 25.36 10.02
C GLU A 91 8.67 24.54 9.27
N ARG A 92 9.71 25.20 8.74
CA ARG A 92 10.75 24.50 7.95
C ARG A 92 11.55 23.52 8.82
N GLU A 93 11.65 23.82 10.10
CA GLU A 93 12.35 23.02 11.10
C GLU A 93 11.65 21.67 11.37
N ASP A 94 10.36 21.56 11.00
CA ASP A 94 9.54 20.37 11.22
C ASP A 94 9.62 19.33 10.09
N ILE A 95 10.43 19.54 9.04
CA ILE A 95 10.50 18.64 7.86
C ILE A 95 10.79 17.19 8.28
N GLU A 96 11.71 16.99 9.22
CA GLU A 96 12.01 15.64 9.71
C GLU A 96 10.80 15.02 10.44
N CYS A 97 10.06 15.82 11.21
CA CYS A 97 8.83 15.37 11.86
C CYS A 97 7.74 15.03 10.82
N LEU A 98 7.65 15.79 9.72
CA LEU A 98 6.73 15.46 8.62
C LEU A 98 7.06 14.10 8.00
N HIS A 99 8.34 13.77 7.79
CA HIS A 99 8.74 12.45 7.32
C HIS A 99 8.35 11.35 8.32
N GLU A 100 8.54 11.58 9.62
CA GLU A 100 8.11 10.66 10.66
C GLU A 100 6.61 10.45 10.68
N ILE A 101 5.83 11.52 10.45
CA ILE A 101 4.37 11.46 10.32
C ILE A 101 3.98 10.60 9.12
N CYS A 102 4.59 10.79 7.95
CA CYS A 102 4.33 9.96 6.76
C CYS A 102 4.60 8.46 7.04
N GLN A 103 5.73 8.16 7.69
CA GLN A 103 6.07 6.79 8.07
C GLN A 103 5.10 6.20 9.12
N PHE A 104 4.66 7.02 10.07
CA PHE A 104 3.66 6.63 11.05
C PHE A 104 2.33 6.30 10.39
N LEU A 105 1.82 7.18 9.53
CA LEU A 105 0.55 6.99 8.81
C LEU A 105 0.60 5.76 7.90
N TRP A 106 1.71 5.54 7.20
CA TRP A 106 1.94 4.32 6.41
C TRP A 106 1.81 3.05 7.25
N ARG A 107 2.41 3.01 8.44
CA ARG A 107 2.27 1.87 9.37
C ARG A 107 0.84 1.67 9.89
N GLN A 108 0.00 2.71 9.86
CA GLN A 108 -1.43 2.60 10.17
C GLN A 108 -2.27 2.20 8.95
N GLY A 109 -1.65 1.96 7.79
CA GLY A 109 -2.33 1.59 6.55
C GLY A 109 -2.85 2.78 5.75
N ILE A 110 -2.39 4.01 6.03
CA ILE A 110 -2.70 5.21 5.25
C ILE A 110 -1.59 5.46 4.23
N ASP A 111 -1.90 5.29 2.95
CA ASP A 111 -0.95 5.44 1.83
C ASP A 111 -0.80 6.90 1.38
N ALA A 112 -1.88 7.69 1.50
CA ALA A 112 -1.87 9.10 1.17
C ALA A 112 -2.79 9.89 2.08
N PHE A 113 -2.52 11.18 2.23
CA PHE A 113 -3.38 12.07 2.98
C PHE A 113 -3.32 13.51 2.47
N VAL A 114 -4.33 14.30 2.84
CA VAL A 114 -4.38 15.74 2.57
C VAL A 114 -4.17 16.50 3.89
N PRO A 115 -3.02 17.17 4.08
CA PRO A 115 -2.79 18.02 5.25
C PRO A 115 -3.85 19.11 5.33
N THR A 116 -4.66 19.09 6.40
CA THR A 116 -5.75 20.04 6.58
C THR A 116 -5.28 21.24 7.38
N LEU A 117 -5.36 22.42 6.76
CA LEU A 117 -5.13 23.71 7.41
C LEU A 117 -6.47 24.26 7.93
N VAL A 118 -6.58 24.43 9.24
CA VAL A 118 -7.77 25.03 9.85
C VAL A 118 -7.70 26.56 9.76
N THR A 119 -8.84 27.22 9.93
CA THR A 119 -8.94 28.69 9.85
C THR A 119 -7.94 29.36 10.79
N THR A 120 -7.04 30.15 10.21
CA THR A 120 -5.96 30.84 10.91
C THR A 120 -5.54 32.10 10.14
N SER A 121 -4.46 32.76 10.58
CA SER A 121 -3.92 33.91 9.86
C SER A 121 -3.40 33.52 8.47
N THR A 122 -3.52 34.44 7.51
CA THR A 122 -3.00 34.24 6.15
C THR A 122 -1.49 33.98 6.14
N GLN A 123 -0.75 34.54 7.10
CA GLN A 123 0.67 34.29 7.33
C GLN A 123 0.95 32.81 7.58
N LYS A 124 0.20 32.18 8.50
CA LYS A 124 0.37 30.76 8.84
C LYS A 124 0.00 29.86 7.67
N ILE A 125 -1.10 30.16 6.97
CA ILE A 125 -1.50 29.39 5.77
C ILE A 125 -0.37 29.41 4.72
N LYS A 126 0.15 30.60 4.38
CA LYS A 126 1.22 30.73 3.37
C LYS A 126 2.49 30.00 3.80
N ARG A 127 2.87 30.08 5.08
CA ARG A 127 4.01 29.36 5.63
C ARG A 127 3.83 27.84 5.51
N SER A 128 2.72 27.28 6.00
CA SER A 128 2.46 25.84 5.94
C SER A 128 2.48 25.33 4.50
N LEU A 129 1.82 26.04 3.57
CA LEU A 129 1.83 25.69 2.16
C LEU A 129 3.24 25.74 1.55
N SER A 130 4.09 26.68 1.97
CA SER A 130 5.47 26.75 1.49
C SER A 130 6.33 25.59 1.98
N VAL A 131 6.04 25.03 3.16
CA VAL A 131 6.77 23.84 3.67
C VAL A 131 6.36 22.60 2.88
N PHE A 132 5.07 22.43 2.55
CA PHE A 132 4.60 21.26 1.79
C PHE A 132 4.94 21.28 0.29
N ALA A 133 5.40 22.42 -0.22
CA ALA A 133 5.77 22.57 -1.64
C ALA A 133 7.27 22.31 -1.91
N ASP A 134 8.08 22.22 -0.84
CA ASP A 134 9.51 21.89 -0.90
C ASP A 134 9.70 20.35 -0.98
#